data_AF-A0A7Z9SD57-F1
#
_entry.id   AF-A0A7Z9SD57-F1
#
_cell.length_a   1.000
_cell.length_b   1.000
_cell.length_c   1.000
_cell.angle_alpha   90.00
_cell.angle_beta   90.00
_cell.angle_gamma   90.00
#
_symmetry.space_group_name_H-M   'P 1'
#
loop_
_entity.id
_entity.type
_entity.pdbx_description
1 polymer ?
#
loop_
_entity_poly.entity_id
_entity_poly.type
_entity_poly.pdbx_seq_one_letter_code
_entity_poly.pdbx_strand_id
1 'polypeptide(L)'
;MANAMQSNSFRTLKHTLSWLYVWGIAFGYIEAAIVIYLRKIYYPDGFSFPIVLADIDIAAVEILRELMTLIIIWAMVELTFRTFIKKLAGYMIIFGIWDIFYYIFLKIFLDWPESYLTWDILFLIPLPWVGPVLA
;
A
#
# COMPACT_ATOMS: atom_id res chain seq x y z
N MET A 1 42.34 -17.55 -4.17
CA MET A 1 41.19 -17.54 -3.22
C MET A 1 40.24 -16.34 -3.45
N ALA A 2 40.01 -15.92 -4.69
CA ALA A 2 39.18 -14.74 -5.00
C ALA A 2 37.84 -15.05 -5.72
N ASN A 3 37.58 -16.31 -6.10
CA ASN A 3 36.45 -16.67 -6.97
C ASN A 3 35.21 -17.24 -6.25
N ALA A 4 35.17 -17.23 -4.92
CA ALA A 4 34.00 -17.72 -4.15
C ALA A 4 33.02 -16.62 -3.73
N MET A 5 33.36 -15.34 -3.87
CA MET A 5 32.51 -14.23 -3.37
C MET A 5 31.46 -13.73 -4.37
N GLN A 6 31.49 -14.17 -5.63
CA GLN A 6 30.63 -13.59 -6.68
C GLN A 6 29.32 -14.36 -6.92
N SER A 7 29.19 -15.61 -6.46
CA SER A 7 28.04 -16.47 -6.81
C SER A 7 26.80 -16.33 -5.90
N ASN A 8 26.87 -15.58 -4.79
CA ASN A 8 25.78 -15.53 -3.80
C ASN A 8 24.92 -14.24 -3.81
N SER A 9 25.39 -13.14 -4.41
CA SER A 9 24.65 -11.86 -4.39
C SER A 9 23.27 -11.95 -5.07
N PHE A 10 23.19 -12.61 -6.22
CA PHE A 10 21.94 -12.74 -6.98
C PHE A 10 20.90 -13.63 -6.30
N ARG A 11 21.33 -14.72 -5.63
CA ARG A 11 20.42 -15.60 -4.89
C ARG A 11 19.86 -14.87 -3.67
N THR A 12 20.69 -14.10 -2.98
CA THR A 12 20.26 -13.25 -1.86
C THR A 12 19.30 -12.17 -2.32
N LEU A 13 19.57 -11.48 -3.43
CA LEU A 13 18.66 -10.43 -3.93
C LEU A 13 17.30 -10.99 -4.36
N LYS A 14 17.26 -12.10 -5.11
CA LYS A 14 16.00 -12.75 -5.49
C LYS A 14 15.18 -13.15 -4.27
N HIS A 15 15.84 -13.72 -3.25
CA HIS A 15 15.20 -14.10 -1.99
C HIS A 15 14.66 -12.87 -1.23
N THR A 16 15.45 -11.79 -1.16
CA THR A 16 14.98 -10.53 -0.57
C THR A 16 13.77 -9.99 -1.30
N LEU A 17 13.81 -9.89 -2.63
CA LEU A 17 12.70 -9.40 -3.44
C LEU A 17 11.44 -10.27 -3.29
N SER A 18 11.58 -11.59 -3.22
CA SER A 18 10.43 -12.47 -2.99
C SER A 18 9.78 -12.22 -1.62
N TRP A 19 10.58 -11.98 -0.58
CA TRP A 19 10.03 -11.66 0.75
C TRP A 19 9.45 -10.26 0.82
N LEU A 20 10.03 -9.27 0.14
CA LEU A 20 9.43 -7.94 0.00
C LEU A 20 8.08 -8.01 -0.71
N TYR A 21 7.94 -8.90 -1.69
CA TYR A 21 6.68 -9.14 -2.37
C TYR A 21 5.62 -9.73 -1.44
N VAL A 22 5.95 -10.80 -0.70
CA VAL A 22 5.06 -11.38 0.31
C VAL A 22 4.68 -10.37 1.38
N TRP A 23 5.66 -9.60 1.86
CA TRP A 23 5.45 -8.56 2.86
C TRP A 23 4.50 -7.47 2.35
N GLY A 24 4.69 -6.99 1.12
CA GLY A 24 3.83 -5.98 0.51
C GLY A 24 2.39 -6.45 0.34
N ILE A 25 2.18 -7.71 -0.09
CA ILE A 25 0.85 -8.32 -0.18
C ILE A 25 0.18 -8.39 1.19
N ALA A 26 0.89 -8.94 2.18
CA ALA A 26 0.36 -9.11 3.53
C ALA A 26 -0.02 -7.76 4.15
N PHE A 27 0.83 -6.74 3.96
CA PHE A 27 0.55 -5.39 4.44
C PHE A 27 -0.59 -4.73 3.68
N GLY A 28 -0.69 -4.93 2.37
CA GLY A 28 -1.82 -4.46 1.56
C GLY A 28 -3.16 -5.04 2.03
N TYR A 29 -3.18 -6.30 2.47
CA TYR A 29 -4.36 -6.91 3.08
C TYR A 29 -4.75 -6.26 4.40
N ILE A 30 -3.79 -5.94 5.26
CA ILE A 30 -4.05 -5.29 6.57
C ILE A 30 -4.72 -3.93 6.36
N GLU A 31 -4.18 -3.11 5.46
CA GLU A 31 -4.76 -1.81 5.14
C GLU A 31 -6.14 -1.96 4.50
N ALA A 32 -6.31 -2.88 3.56
CA ALA A 32 -7.60 -3.17 2.96
C ALA A 32 -8.63 -3.62 4.00
N ALA A 33 -8.26 -4.47 4.96
CA ALA A 33 -9.15 -4.93 6.02
C ALA A 33 -9.68 -3.77 6.86
N ILE A 34 -8.83 -2.81 7.23
CA ILE A 34 -9.23 -1.60 7.96
C ILE A 34 -10.26 -0.82 7.13
N VAL A 35 -9.97 -0.55 5.86
CA VAL A 35 -10.89 0.18 4.97
C VAL A 35 -12.20 -0.57 4.74
N ILE A 36 -12.15 -1.91 4.63
CA ILE A 36 -13.35 -2.75 4.52
C ILE A 36 -14.22 -2.60 5.76
N TYR A 37 -13.62 -2.66 6.96
CA TYR A 37 -14.37 -2.47 8.19
C TYR A 37 -14.96 -1.08 8.30
N LEU A 38 -14.19 -0.04 7.98
CA LEU A 38 -14.68 1.33 7.96
C LEU A 38 -15.85 1.49 6.99
N ARG A 39 -15.73 0.99 5.75
CA ARG A 39 -16.82 1.07 4.77
C ARG A 39 -18.08 0.33 5.24
N LYS A 40 -17.94 -0.86 5.82
CA LYS A 40 -19.09 -1.62 6.35
C LYS A 40 -19.76 -0.95 7.55
N ILE A 41 -19.00 -0.24 8.39
CA ILE A 41 -19.53 0.46 9.57
C ILE A 41 -20.22 1.76 9.17
N TYR A 42 -19.59 2.57 8.30
CA TYR A 42 -20.05 3.92 7.98
C TYR A 42 -20.95 4.01 6.74
N TYR A 43 -20.91 3.02 5.85
CA TYR A 43 -21.69 2.99 4.60
C TYR A 43 -22.46 1.66 4.45
N PRO A 44 -23.36 1.34 5.40
CA PRO A 44 -24.09 0.07 5.41
C PRO A 44 -25.00 -0.11 4.18
N ASP A 45 -25.50 0.97 3.60
CA ASP A 45 -26.43 0.98 2.46
C ASP A 45 -25.72 1.05 1.08
N GLY A 46 -24.39 0.98 1.07
CA GLY A 46 -23.57 1.10 -0.14
C GLY A 46 -22.66 2.31 -0.13
N PHE A 47 -21.46 2.15 -0.67
CA PHE A 47 -20.46 3.20 -0.75
C PHE A 47 -20.60 3.99 -2.05
N SER A 48 -20.79 5.31 -1.94
CA SER A 48 -20.75 6.24 -3.07
C SER A 48 -19.73 7.33 -2.80
N PHE A 49 -18.84 7.57 -3.76
CA PHE A 49 -17.92 8.71 -3.72
C PHE A 49 -18.71 10.04 -3.83
N PRO A 50 -18.33 11.12 -3.11
CA PRO A 50 -17.18 11.26 -2.22
C PRO A 50 -17.38 10.66 -0.82
N ILE A 51 -16.27 10.25 -0.19
CA ILE A 51 -16.26 9.84 1.23
C ILE A 51 -16.77 11.02 2.06
N VAL A 52 -17.91 10.84 2.70
CA VAL A 52 -18.36 11.76 3.75
C VAL A 52 -17.59 11.40 5.01
N LEU A 53 -16.45 12.05 5.21
CA LEU A 53 -15.77 12.08 6.50
C LEU A 53 -16.63 12.91 7.46
N ALA A 54 -17.70 12.29 7.98
CA ALA A 54 -18.68 12.97 8.83
C ALA A 54 -18.10 13.31 10.22
N ASP A 55 -17.04 12.61 10.63
CA ASP A 55 -16.40 12.79 11.93
C ASP A 55 -14.92 13.16 11.76
N ILE A 56 -14.53 14.26 12.38
CA ILE A 56 -13.17 14.81 12.29
C ILE A 56 -12.15 13.92 12.99
N ASP A 57 -12.58 13.18 14.01
CA ASP A 57 -11.71 12.28 14.76
C ASP A 57 -11.29 11.08 13.88
N ILE A 58 -12.23 10.56 13.09
CA ILE A 58 -11.96 9.46 12.14
C ILE A 58 -11.06 9.95 11.01
N ALA A 59 -11.31 11.15 10.48
CA ALA A 59 -10.46 11.72 9.44
C ALA A 59 -9.00 11.86 9.92
N ALA A 60 -8.78 12.29 11.16
CA ALA A 60 -7.45 12.36 11.75
C ALA A 60 -6.79 10.98 11.89
N VAL A 61 -7.55 9.96 12.28
CA VAL A 61 -7.06 8.57 12.33
C VAL A 61 -6.66 8.07 10.94
N GLU A 62 -7.47 8.35 9.91
CA GLU A 62 -7.15 7.93 8.53
C GLU A 62 -5.92 8.64 7.96
N ILE A 63 -5.78 9.94 8.20
CA ILE A 63 -4.57 10.69 7.83
C ILE A 63 -3.35 10.09 8.54
N LEU A 64 -3.43 9.85 9.85
CA LEU A 64 -2.31 9.26 10.59
C LEU A 64 -2.01 7.84 10.12
N ARG A 65 -3.03 7.03 9.80
CA ARG A 65 -2.86 5.68 9.25
C ARG A 65 -2.04 5.72 7.98
N GLU A 66 -2.44 6.55 7.00
CA GLU A 66 -1.71 6.70 5.75
C GLU A 66 -0.26 7.18 5.95
N LEU A 67 -0.04 8.12 6.88
CA LEU A 67 1.31 8.55 7.24
C LEU A 67 2.14 7.38 7.77
N MET A 68 1.57 6.57 8.66
CA MET A 68 2.23 5.38 9.21
C MET A 68 2.51 4.34 8.14
N THR A 69 1.63 4.16 7.15
CA THR A 69 1.85 3.28 5.99
C THR A 69 3.13 3.68 5.26
N LEU A 70 3.30 4.97 4.93
CA LEU A 70 4.50 5.49 4.25
C LEU A 70 5.76 5.28 5.10
N ILE A 71 5.68 5.54 6.41
CA ILE A 71 6.79 5.36 7.35
C ILE A 71 7.20 3.89 7.44
N ILE A 72 6.25 2.97 7.52
CA ILE A 72 6.51 1.53 7.62
C ILE A 72 7.18 1.02 6.33
N ILE A 73 6.70 1.43 5.16
CA ILE A 73 7.33 1.07 3.88
C ILE A 73 8.77 1.62 3.83
N TRP A 74 8.99 2.88 4.23
CA TRP A 74 10.32 3.46 4.29
C TRP A 74 11.25 2.72 5.26
N ALA A 75 10.77 2.39 6.46
CA ALA A 75 11.53 1.64 7.46
C ALA A 75 11.95 0.27 6.94
N MET A 76 11.05 -0.46 6.27
CA MET A 76 11.35 -1.77 5.70
C MET A 76 12.50 -1.71 4.67
N VAL A 77 12.47 -0.66 3.84
CA VAL A 77 13.48 -0.42 2.81
C VAL A 77 14.82 0.01 3.41
N GLU A 78 14.81 0.89 4.43
CA GLU A 78 15.99 1.35 5.15
C GLU A 78 16.74 0.17 5.80
N LEU A 79 15.99 -0.79 6.37
CA LEU A 79 16.55 -2.01 6.96
C LEU A 79 17.09 -3.01 5.93
N THR A 80 16.56 -2.97 4.70
CA THR A 80 16.87 -3.95 3.65
C THR A 80 18.05 -3.52 2.76
N PHE A 81 18.13 -2.24 2.39
CA PHE A 81 19.07 -1.75 1.39
C PHE A 81 20.03 -0.71 1.97
N ARG A 82 21.29 -0.70 1.49
CA ARG A 82 22.33 0.20 2.00
C ARG A 82 22.40 1.55 1.28
N THR A 83 22.25 1.56 -0.04
CA THR A 83 22.41 2.78 -0.85
C THR A 83 21.07 3.45 -1.12
N PHE A 84 21.05 4.79 -1.16
CA PHE A 84 19.83 5.57 -1.36
C PHE A 84 19.05 5.17 -2.62
N ILE A 85 19.73 4.94 -3.75
CA ILE A 85 19.07 4.52 -5.00
C ILE A 85 18.39 3.15 -4.86
N LYS A 86 19.03 2.19 -4.18
CA LYS A 86 18.41 0.88 -3.93
C LYS A 86 17.25 0.99 -2.95
N LYS A 87 17.35 1.89 -1.97
CA LYS A 87 16.26 2.21 -1.05
C LYS A 87 15.07 2.76 -1.84
N LEU A 88 15.27 3.82 -2.62
CA LEU A 88 14.21 4.41 -3.44
C LEU A 88 13.57 3.39 -4.39
N ALA A 89 14.36 2.56 -5.07
CA ALA A 89 13.83 1.50 -5.92
C ALA A 89 13.01 0.47 -5.14
N GLY A 90 13.51 0.03 -3.98
CA GLY A 90 12.78 -0.89 -3.09
C GLY A 90 11.47 -0.29 -2.57
N TYR A 91 11.48 1.00 -2.24
CA TYR A 91 10.30 1.73 -1.81
C TYR A 91 9.23 1.74 -2.89
N MET A 92 9.57 2.11 -4.12
CA MET A 92 8.62 2.13 -5.24
C MET A 92 8.04 0.74 -5.55
N ILE A 93 8.88 -0.31 -5.45
CA ILE A 93 8.44 -1.69 -5.65
C ILE A 93 7.41 -2.08 -4.59
N ILE A 94 7.75 -1.90 -3.30
CA ILE A 94 6.87 -2.28 -2.20
C ILE A 94 5.58 -1.45 -2.23
N PHE A 95 5.70 -0.13 -2.47
CA PHE A 95 4.57 0.78 -2.59
C PHE A 95 3.59 0.32 -3.68
N GLY A 96 4.09 0.00 -4.89
CA GLY A 96 3.24 -0.49 -5.97
C GLY A 96 2.60 -1.86 -5.68
N ILE A 97 3.33 -2.78 -5.04
CA ILE A 97 2.77 -4.08 -4.65
C ILE A 97 1.66 -3.90 -3.62
N TRP A 98 1.93 -3.11 -2.57
CA TRP A 98 0.97 -2.79 -1.53
C TRP A 98 -0.31 -2.20 -2.13
N ASP A 99 -0.18 -1.20 -3.02
CA ASP A 99 -1.30 -0.48 -3.63
C ASP A 99 -2.15 -1.37 -4.54
N ILE A 100 -1.51 -2.14 -5.43
CA ILE A 100 -2.23 -3.07 -6.31
C ILE A 100 -3.00 -4.11 -5.49
N PHE A 101 -2.36 -4.71 -4.49
CA PHE A 101 -3.02 -5.75 -3.69
C PHE A 101 -4.09 -5.20 -2.78
N TYR A 102 -3.93 -3.99 -2.25
CA TYR A 102 -4.99 -3.26 -1.55
C TYR A 102 -6.27 -3.21 -2.40
N TYR A 103 -6.17 -2.78 -3.67
CA TYR A 103 -7.32 -2.75 -4.59
C TYR A 103 -7.86 -4.14 -4.95
N ILE A 104 -7.00 -5.15 -5.10
CA ILE A 104 -7.45 -6.53 -5.33
C ILE A 104 -8.31 -7.01 -4.16
N PHE A 105 -7.90 -6.74 -2.91
CA PHE A 105 -8.69 -7.14 -1.74
C PHE A 105 -10.00 -6.35 -1.65
N LEU A 106 -9.99 -5.04 -1.91
CA LEU A 106 -11.24 -4.28 -2.00
C LEU A 106 -12.19 -4.87 -3.05
N LYS A 107 -11.66 -5.29 -4.21
CA LYS A 107 -12.47 -5.88 -5.27
C LYS A 107 -13.08 -7.22 -4.83
N ILE A 108 -12.31 -8.04 -4.12
CA ILE A 108 -12.80 -9.34 -3.63
C ILE A 108 -13.91 -9.18 -2.57
N PHE A 109 -13.76 -8.23 -1.64
CA PHE A 109 -14.64 -8.15 -0.45
C PHE A 109 -15.77 -7.14 -0.56
N LEU A 110 -15.63 -6.11 -1.41
CA LEU A 110 -16.61 -5.03 -1.57
C LEU A 110 -17.06 -4.83 -3.02
N ASP A 111 -16.55 -5.63 -3.96
CA ASP A 111 -16.72 -5.43 -5.40
C ASP A 111 -16.27 -4.04 -5.90
N TRP A 112 -15.38 -3.38 -5.14
CA TRP A 112 -14.86 -2.06 -5.43
C TRP A 112 -13.43 -2.12 -6.01
N PRO A 113 -13.10 -1.34 -7.06
CA PRO A 113 -13.98 -0.43 -7.79
C PRO A 113 -14.88 -1.17 -8.78
N GLU A 114 -16.02 -0.57 -9.13
CA GLU A 114 -16.92 -1.10 -10.17
C GLU A 114 -16.26 -1.09 -11.54
N SER A 115 -15.44 -0.07 -11.81
CA SER A 115 -14.68 0.10 -13.04
C SER A 115 -13.31 0.67 -12.74
N TYR A 116 -12.36 0.42 -13.63
CA TYR A 116 -11.02 0.99 -13.59
C TYR A 116 -10.98 2.53 -13.63
N LEU A 117 -12.05 3.17 -14.11
CA LEU A 117 -12.20 4.61 -14.20
C LEU A 117 -13.03 5.20 -13.05
N THR A 118 -13.43 4.38 -12.06
CA THR A 118 -14.11 4.87 -10.87
C THR A 118 -13.16 5.80 -10.10
N TRP A 119 -13.66 6.96 -9.71
CA TRP A 119 -12.91 7.91 -8.88
C TRP A 119 -12.78 7.39 -7.46
N ASP A 120 -11.57 7.44 -6.93
CA ASP A 120 -11.27 7.06 -5.55
C ASP A 120 -10.35 8.09 -4.89
N ILE A 121 -10.31 8.07 -3.56
CA ILE A 121 -9.30 8.79 -2.78
C ILE A 121 -8.09 7.85 -2.67
N LEU A 122 -7.02 8.18 -3.39
CA LEU A 122 -5.80 7.38 -3.40
C LEU A 122 -4.99 7.60 -2.11
N PHE A 123 -4.91 8.87 -1.67
CA PHE A 123 -4.25 9.29 -0.44
C PHE A 123 -4.90 10.59 0.06
N LEU A 124 -4.90 10.85 1.35
CA LEU A 124 -5.31 12.08 2.02
C LEU A 124 -4.13 13.04 2.27
N ILE A 125 -2.89 12.54 2.30
CA ILE A 125 -1.67 13.33 2.57
C ILE A 125 -0.90 13.65 1.28
N PRO A 126 -0.33 14.87 1.14
CA PRO A 126 -0.46 16.04 2.03
C PRO A 126 -1.78 16.81 1.83
N LEU A 127 -2.47 16.52 0.73
CA LEU A 127 -3.83 16.93 0.41
C LEU A 127 -4.53 15.70 -0.17
N PRO A 128 -5.88 15.66 -0.24
CA PRO A 128 -6.58 14.56 -0.88
C PRO A 128 -6.21 14.41 -2.36
N TRP A 129 -5.60 13.29 -2.71
CA TRP A 129 -5.30 12.86 -4.06
C TRP A 129 -6.47 12.03 -4.54
N VAL A 130 -7.27 12.63 -5.40
CA VAL A 130 -8.43 11.98 -5.98
C VAL A 130 -8.15 11.74 -7.46
N GLY A 131 -8.42 10.53 -7.93
CA GLY A 131 -8.21 10.14 -9.32
C GLY A 131 -8.96 8.87 -9.67
N PRO A 132 -9.04 8.50 -10.96
CA PRO A 132 -9.45 7.16 -11.35
C PRO A 132 -8.49 6.13 -10.75
N VAL A 133 -8.97 4.92 -10.43
CA VAL A 133 -8.12 3.85 -9.85
C VAL A 133 -6.92 3.47 -10.73
N LEU A 134 -6.94 3.78 -12.03
CA LEU A 134 -5.79 3.61 -12.94
C LEU A 134 -4.86 4.83 -13.09
N ALA A 135 -5.01 5.88 -12.27
CA ALA A 135 -4.23 7.13 -12.41
C ALA A 135 -2.72 6.96 -12.20
#